data_AF-A0A0G3XIF2-F1
#
_entry.id   AF-A0A0G3XIF2-F1
#
_cell.length_a   1.000
_cell.length_b   1.000
_cell.length_c   1.000
_cell.angle_alpha   90.00
_cell.angle_beta   90.00
_cell.angle_gamma   90.00
#
_symmetry.space_group_name_H-M   'P 1'
#
loop_
_entity.id
_entity.type
_entity.pdbx_description
1 polymer ?
#
loop_
_entity_poly.entity_id
_entity_poly.type
_entity_poly.pdbx_seq_one_letter_code
_entity_poly.pdbx_strand_id
1 'polypeptide(L)'
;MVFASQLFADKEAERAFRHQVEGLLREGKAVDALSEIDAKLGEIGERPFAKLGLSIQPESVVVTGWEAIGGTIDSLDIHGQPISAIGVDLANPDAYGTEPGGDMRLTPVLETSFYCDDVFPFGVSDRDGLCTGYGRNGATWRGSHEHRDNCLKVSGLDELYGAYHAVRPHMDRGELTELADYDAPRLTAMRCAVLVHMAIARAVEDQNLPRPMAVICGSNEDYPYFDAPVTTRADCEEANDAQAEAGDTDEALFTSLATLAPVRPNATYQFQVETEHVSGRSLRHRFVREFAEDAESMDGVIAAEEQAKPSLLDRLLRR
;
A
#
# COMPACT_ATOMS: atom_id res chain seq x y z
N MET A 1 7.43 31.38 -3.32
CA MET A 1 7.43 31.03 -1.89
C MET A 1 8.68 31.58 -1.23
N VAL A 2 8.49 32.44 -0.23
CA VAL A 2 9.58 32.90 0.65
C VAL A 2 10.04 31.72 1.51
N PHE A 3 11.35 31.48 1.57
CA PHE A 3 11.91 30.50 2.50
C PHE A 3 12.33 31.21 3.79
N ALA A 4 11.63 30.88 4.87
CA ALA A 4 11.89 31.29 6.23
C ALA A 4 11.75 30.04 7.09
N SER A 5 12.70 29.82 8.00
CA SER A 5 12.78 28.62 8.83
C SER A 5 13.66 28.89 10.06
N GLN A 6 13.26 28.33 11.19
CA GLN A 6 14.05 28.17 12.40
C GLN A 6 14.76 26.81 12.43
N LEU A 7 14.12 25.77 11.89
CA LEU A 7 14.60 24.37 11.97
C LEU A 7 15.57 23.97 10.84
N PHE A 8 15.47 24.62 9.69
CA PHE A 8 16.23 24.30 8.49
C PHE A 8 17.14 25.47 8.11
N ALA A 9 18.41 25.17 7.83
CA ALA A 9 19.40 26.18 7.45
C ALA A 9 19.04 26.88 6.13
N ASP A 10 18.47 26.14 5.18
CA ASP A 10 18.03 26.62 3.89
C ASP A 10 16.95 25.71 3.28
N LYS A 11 16.47 26.09 2.09
CA LYS A 11 15.45 25.35 1.34
C LYS A 11 15.89 23.94 0.98
N GLU A 12 17.19 23.72 0.75
CA GLU A 12 17.67 22.39 0.35
C GLU A 12 17.78 21.46 1.56
N ALA A 13 18.03 21.99 2.76
CA ALA A 13 17.92 21.24 4.01
C ALA A 13 16.48 20.77 4.27
N GLU A 14 15.47 21.64 4.10
CA GLU A 14 14.05 21.23 4.19
C GLU A 14 13.70 20.19 3.13
N ARG A 15 14.15 20.39 1.89
CA ARG A 15 13.92 19.44 0.82
C ARG A 15 14.59 18.09 1.08
N ALA A 16 15.81 18.08 1.61
CA ALA A 16 16.52 16.85 1.96
C ALA A 16 15.77 16.08 3.06
N PHE A 17 15.27 16.78 4.08
CA PHE A 17 14.42 16.17 5.11
C PHE A 17 13.13 15.61 4.50
N ARG A 18 12.46 16.36 3.62
CA ARG A 18 11.27 15.90 2.91
C ARG A 18 11.55 14.63 2.10
N HIS A 19 12.63 14.58 1.33
CA HIS A 19 13.02 13.38 0.58
C HIS A 19 13.40 12.21 1.50
N GLN A 20 13.97 12.46 2.68
CA GLN A 20 14.24 11.41 3.67
C GLN A 20 12.93 10.78 4.16
N VAL A 21 11.94 11.60 4.51
CA VAL A 21 10.60 11.13 4.92
C VAL A 21 9.94 10.33 3.80
N GLU A 22 9.96 10.85 2.57
CA GLU A 22 9.44 10.13 1.41
C GLU A 22 10.17 8.79 1.17
N GLY A 23 11.50 8.78 1.34
CA GLY A 23 12.30 7.56 1.25
C GLY A 23 11.87 6.50 2.26
N LEU A 24 11.60 6.89 3.51
CA LEU A 24 11.08 5.99 4.54
C LEU A 24 9.69 5.45 4.15
N LEU A 25 8.80 6.27 3.58
CA LEU A 25 7.52 5.79 3.05
C LEU A 25 7.71 4.76 1.93
N ARG A 26 8.63 5.03 1.00
CA ARG A 26 8.93 4.11 -0.12
C ARG A 26 9.49 2.77 0.35
N GLU A 27 10.26 2.78 1.44
CA GLU A 27 10.77 1.58 2.12
C GLU A 27 9.73 0.85 2.98
N GLY A 28 8.47 1.32 3.03
CA GLY A 28 7.43 0.74 3.88
C GLY A 28 7.56 1.08 5.37
N LYS A 29 8.38 2.07 5.72
CA LYS A 29 8.68 2.48 7.10
C LYS A 29 7.89 3.73 7.50
N ALA A 30 6.56 3.66 7.35
CA ALA A 30 5.69 4.81 7.62
C ALA A 30 5.73 5.27 9.10
N VAL A 31 5.92 4.34 10.04
CA VAL A 31 6.08 4.66 11.47
C VAL A 31 7.36 5.45 11.72
N ASP A 32 8.48 5.06 11.10
CA ASP A 32 9.75 5.79 11.21
C ASP A 32 9.63 7.18 10.56
N ALA A 33 8.97 7.27 9.40
CA ALA A 33 8.69 8.53 8.72
C ALA A 33 7.90 9.50 9.62
N LEU A 34 6.88 9.00 10.30
CA LEU A 34 6.10 9.78 11.26
C LEU A 34 6.96 10.22 12.45
N SER A 35 7.78 9.31 12.99
CA SER A 35 8.67 9.61 14.12
C SER A 35 9.68 10.71 13.80
N GLU A 36 10.25 10.74 12.60
CA GLU A 36 11.16 11.81 12.16
C GLU A 36 10.48 13.18 12.11
N ILE A 37 9.23 13.22 11.61
CA ILE A 37 8.43 14.46 11.59
C ILE A 37 8.05 14.89 13.00
N ASP A 38 7.61 13.97 13.85
CA ASP A 38 7.19 14.25 15.21
C ASP A 38 8.36 14.75 16.07
N ALA A 39 9.57 14.22 15.85
CA ALA A 39 10.79 14.73 16.47
C ALA A 39 11.04 16.20 16.09
N LYS A 40 10.92 16.55 14.80
CA LYS A 40 11.09 17.94 14.33
C LYS A 40 9.99 18.88 14.83
N LEU A 41 8.74 18.43 14.83
CA LEU A 41 7.63 19.19 15.41
C LEU A 41 7.82 19.40 16.92
N GLY A 42 8.39 18.41 17.62
CA GLY A 42 8.69 18.50 19.05
C GLY A 42 9.68 19.62 19.41
N GLU A 43 10.62 19.94 18.52
CA GLU A 43 11.58 21.06 18.71
C GLU A 43 10.90 22.43 18.76
N ILE A 44 9.69 22.55 18.21
CA ILE A 44 8.83 23.76 18.20
C ILE A 44 7.44 23.47 18.79
N GLY A 45 7.36 22.48 19.69
CA GLY A 45 6.09 21.95 20.20
C GLY A 45 5.27 22.92 21.03
N GLU A 46 5.81 24.09 21.40
CA GLU A 46 5.06 25.17 22.04
C GLU A 46 4.14 25.91 21.06
N ARG A 47 4.44 25.87 19.76
CA ARG A 47 3.69 26.57 18.70
C ARG A 47 2.30 25.95 18.51
N PRO A 48 1.24 26.76 18.32
CA PRO A 48 -0.13 26.25 18.18
C PRO A 48 -0.28 25.20 17.07
N PHE A 49 0.36 25.44 15.92
CA PHE A 49 0.30 24.53 14.78
C PHE A 49 1.01 23.20 15.06
N ALA A 50 2.17 23.24 15.73
CA ALA A 50 2.90 22.03 16.13
C ALA A 50 2.11 21.22 17.17
N LYS A 51 1.47 21.88 18.14
CA LYS A 51 0.57 21.22 19.11
C LYS A 51 -0.59 20.53 18.43
N LEU A 52 -1.25 21.22 17.49
CA LEU A 52 -2.34 20.64 16.71
C LEU A 52 -1.87 19.40 15.95
N GLY A 53 -0.74 19.52 15.24
CA GLY A 53 -0.11 18.42 14.53
C GLY A 53 0.14 17.20 15.42
N LEU A 54 0.82 17.39 16.55
CA LEU A 54 1.19 16.32 17.50
C LEU A 54 -0.02 15.74 18.26
N SER A 55 -1.15 16.44 18.32
CA SER A 55 -2.35 15.96 19.02
C SER A 55 -3.08 14.83 18.29
N ILE A 56 -2.97 14.77 16.96
CA ILE A 56 -3.67 13.79 16.13
C ILE A 56 -2.95 12.44 16.21
N GLN A 57 -3.64 11.44 16.73
CA GLN A 57 -3.11 10.08 16.80
C GLN A 57 -3.30 9.36 15.45
N PRO A 58 -2.35 8.51 15.03
CA PRO A 58 -2.48 7.77 13.78
C PRO A 58 -3.82 7.05 13.66
N GLU A 59 -4.29 6.40 14.71
CA GLU A 59 -5.51 5.57 14.75
C GLU A 59 -6.80 6.38 14.60
N SER A 60 -6.74 7.69 14.83
CA SER A 60 -7.89 8.59 14.65
C SER A 60 -8.15 8.97 13.19
N VAL A 61 -7.21 8.64 12.29
CA VAL A 61 -7.32 8.92 10.85
C VAL A 61 -7.89 7.70 10.14
N VAL A 62 -9.08 7.86 9.57
CA VAL A 62 -9.86 6.74 9.01
C VAL A 62 -10.18 7.01 7.54
N VAL A 63 -9.89 6.03 6.69
CA VAL A 63 -10.32 5.99 5.28
C VAL A 63 -11.64 5.23 5.19
N THR A 64 -12.60 5.79 4.46
CA THR A 64 -13.94 5.22 4.25
C THR A 64 -14.27 5.18 2.75
N GLY A 65 -15.28 4.40 2.36
CA GLY A 65 -15.66 4.19 0.95
C GLY A 65 -14.86 3.08 0.26
N TRP A 66 -14.03 2.34 1.01
CA TRP A 66 -13.19 1.26 0.51
C TRP A 66 -14.01 0.12 -0.10
N GLU A 67 -15.20 -0.13 0.43
CA GLU A 67 -16.15 -1.13 -0.06
C GLU A 67 -16.59 -0.90 -1.52
N ALA A 68 -16.48 0.33 -2.03
CA ALA A 68 -16.84 0.66 -3.41
C ALA A 68 -15.76 0.23 -4.42
N ILE A 69 -14.50 0.04 -3.98
CA ILE A 69 -13.36 -0.27 -4.86
C ILE A 69 -13.62 -1.53 -5.68
N GLY A 70 -14.10 -2.60 -5.05
CA GLY A 70 -14.34 -3.88 -5.73
C GLY A 70 -15.33 -3.74 -6.90
N GLY A 71 -16.46 -3.07 -6.66
CA GLY A 71 -17.46 -2.82 -7.70
C GLY A 71 -16.94 -1.95 -8.84
N THR A 72 -16.11 -0.94 -8.54
CA THR A 72 -15.46 -0.13 -9.58
C THR A 72 -14.51 -0.97 -10.42
N ILE A 73 -13.64 -1.78 -9.79
CA ILE A 73 -12.71 -2.67 -10.49
C ILE A 73 -13.44 -3.67 -11.38
N ASP A 74 -14.48 -4.33 -10.88
CA ASP A 74 -15.28 -5.28 -11.65
C ASP A 74 -15.93 -4.63 -12.89
N SER A 75 -16.27 -3.35 -12.79
CA SER A 75 -16.85 -2.59 -13.91
C SER A 75 -15.83 -2.17 -14.97
N LEU A 76 -14.56 -1.99 -14.57
CA LEU A 76 -13.46 -1.54 -15.42
C LEU A 76 -12.67 -2.69 -16.02
N ASP A 77 -12.71 -3.88 -15.42
CA ASP A 77 -12.00 -5.04 -15.89
C ASP A 77 -12.45 -5.45 -17.30
N ILE A 78 -11.54 -5.28 -18.25
CA ILE A 78 -11.69 -5.75 -19.62
C ILE A 78 -10.88 -7.03 -19.80
N HIS A 79 -11.39 -7.95 -20.61
CA HIS A 79 -10.73 -9.23 -20.87
C HIS A 79 -9.29 -9.02 -21.42
N GLY A 80 -8.29 -9.41 -20.63
CA GLY A 80 -6.87 -9.32 -20.98
C GLY A 80 -6.15 -8.06 -20.47
N GLN A 81 -6.87 -7.12 -19.86
CA GLN A 81 -6.33 -5.90 -19.26
C GLN A 81 -7.00 -5.64 -17.91
N PRO A 82 -6.71 -6.47 -16.88
CA PRO A 82 -7.27 -6.26 -15.54
C PRO A 82 -6.65 -5.01 -14.90
N ILE A 83 -7.42 -4.34 -14.04
CA ILE A 83 -6.86 -3.33 -13.14
C ILE A 83 -5.85 -3.99 -12.19
N SER A 84 -4.60 -3.54 -12.25
CA SER A 84 -3.46 -4.09 -11.54
C SER A 84 -2.92 -3.17 -10.44
N ALA A 85 -3.38 -1.91 -10.39
CA ALA A 85 -3.08 -0.99 -9.30
C ALA A 85 -4.16 0.06 -9.04
N ILE A 86 -4.14 0.59 -7.82
CA ILE A 86 -4.92 1.76 -7.39
C ILE A 86 -3.95 2.82 -6.89
N GLY A 87 -4.10 4.05 -7.36
CA GLY A 87 -3.47 5.24 -6.77
C GLY A 87 -4.48 6.01 -5.94
N VAL A 88 -4.07 6.44 -4.75
CA VAL A 88 -4.86 7.29 -3.85
C VAL A 88 -4.05 8.54 -3.56
N ASP A 89 -4.47 9.67 -4.13
CA ASP A 89 -3.75 10.92 -4.02
C ASP A 89 -4.47 11.88 -3.09
N LEU A 90 -3.74 12.47 -2.14
CA LEU A 90 -4.20 13.66 -1.42
C LEU A 90 -4.21 14.84 -2.39
N ALA A 91 -5.39 15.33 -2.75
CA ALA A 91 -5.56 16.31 -3.81
C ALA A 91 -5.65 17.75 -3.28
N ASN A 92 -5.15 18.69 -4.08
CA ASN A 92 -5.28 20.12 -3.80
C ASN A 92 -6.78 20.51 -3.74
N PRO A 93 -7.28 21.04 -2.61
CA PRO A 93 -8.67 21.42 -2.44
C PRO A 93 -9.14 22.52 -3.40
N ASP A 94 -8.23 23.36 -3.90
CA ASP A 94 -8.54 24.42 -4.87
C ASP A 94 -9.08 23.83 -6.18
N ALA A 95 -8.57 22.67 -6.60
CA ALA A 95 -9.02 21.98 -7.82
C ALA A 95 -10.49 21.52 -7.72
N TYR A 96 -11.01 21.43 -6.49
CA TYR A 96 -12.37 21.01 -6.17
C TYR A 96 -13.29 22.17 -5.76
N GLY A 97 -12.78 23.41 -5.79
CA GLY A 97 -13.52 24.58 -5.31
C GLY A 97 -13.88 24.48 -3.83
N THR A 98 -13.07 23.76 -3.05
CA THR A 98 -13.25 23.62 -1.61
C THR A 98 -12.29 24.55 -0.89
N GLU A 99 -12.81 25.33 0.06
CA GLU A 99 -12.03 26.25 0.87
C GLU A 99 -12.29 25.96 2.36
N PRO A 100 -11.33 26.25 3.27
CA PRO A 100 -11.57 26.13 4.70
C PRO A 100 -12.81 26.92 5.13
N GLY A 101 -13.64 26.30 5.97
CA GLY A 101 -14.81 26.96 6.55
C GLY A 101 -14.45 28.10 7.51
N GLY A 102 -15.46 28.82 8.01
CA GLY A 102 -15.25 29.88 9.01
C GLY A 102 -14.70 29.39 10.35
N ASP A 103 -14.73 28.07 10.59
CA ASP A 103 -14.09 27.37 11.70
C ASP A 103 -12.68 26.86 11.37
N MET A 104 -12.15 27.23 10.20
CA MET A 104 -10.83 26.82 9.68
C MET A 104 -10.70 25.32 9.44
N ARG A 105 -11.82 24.59 9.33
CA ARG A 105 -11.82 23.17 9.01
C ARG A 105 -11.98 22.96 7.51
N LEU A 106 -11.30 21.94 6.99
CA LEU A 106 -11.40 21.53 5.60
C LEU A 106 -11.22 20.02 5.52
N THR A 107 -12.22 19.31 5.01
CA THR A 107 -12.11 17.87 4.76
C THR A 107 -11.12 17.62 3.63
N PRO A 108 -10.09 16.78 3.82
CA PRO A 108 -9.17 16.46 2.73
C PRO A 108 -9.86 15.70 1.60
N VAL A 109 -9.47 16.02 0.36
CA VAL A 109 -10.00 15.38 -0.84
C VAL A 109 -9.02 14.28 -1.27
N LEU A 110 -9.54 13.06 -1.46
CA LEU A 110 -8.78 11.96 -2.04
C LEU A 110 -9.22 11.72 -3.48
N GLU A 111 -8.27 11.69 -4.40
CA GLU A 111 -8.45 11.19 -5.76
C GLU A 111 -8.08 9.71 -5.82
N THR A 112 -8.95 8.87 -6.36
CA THR A 112 -8.70 7.45 -6.56
C THR A 112 -8.57 7.17 -8.05
N SER A 113 -7.39 6.71 -8.48
CA SER A 113 -7.08 6.39 -9.86
C SER A 113 -6.88 4.88 -10.02
N PHE A 114 -7.41 4.31 -11.10
CA PHE A 114 -7.31 2.88 -11.40
C PHE A 114 -6.40 2.66 -12.61
N TYR A 115 -5.45 1.74 -12.50
CA TYR A 115 -4.43 1.50 -13.51
C TYR A 115 -4.40 0.04 -13.96
N CYS A 116 -4.09 -0.16 -15.24
CA CYS A 116 -3.69 -1.45 -15.78
C CYS A 116 -2.18 -1.45 -16.12
N ASP A 117 -1.68 -2.60 -16.60
CA ASP A 117 -0.25 -2.79 -16.90
C ASP A 117 0.22 -2.19 -18.25
N ASP A 118 -0.65 -1.47 -18.98
CA ASP A 118 -0.36 -0.95 -20.32
C ASP A 118 0.79 0.09 -20.32
N VAL A 119 0.81 0.98 -19.33
CA VAL A 119 1.80 2.07 -19.24
C VAL A 119 2.92 1.74 -18.27
N PHE A 120 2.62 1.00 -17.20
CA PHE A 120 3.59 0.60 -16.20
C PHE A 120 3.24 -0.79 -15.66
N PRO A 121 4.20 -1.71 -15.50
CA PRO A 121 3.92 -3.10 -15.18
C PRO A 121 3.65 -3.32 -13.68
N PHE A 122 2.59 -2.71 -13.13
CA PHE A 122 2.25 -2.79 -11.71
C PHE A 122 2.03 -4.23 -11.23
N GLY A 123 1.37 -5.06 -12.05
CA GLY A 123 1.01 -6.43 -11.71
C GLY A 123 2.20 -7.36 -11.48
N VAL A 124 3.41 -6.96 -11.87
CA VAL A 124 4.64 -7.73 -11.68
C VAL A 124 5.76 -6.94 -10.98
N SER A 125 5.49 -5.68 -10.62
CA SER A 125 6.49 -4.84 -9.94
C SER A 125 6.47 -5.12 -8.44
N ASP A 126 7.64 -5.41 -7.89
CA ASP A 126 7.89 -5.33 -6.46
C ASP A 126 8.03 -3.86 -6.02
N ARG A 127 8.32 -3.66 -4.73
CA ARG A 127 8.38 -2.31 -4.13
C ARG A 127 9.48 -1.47 -4.75
N ASP A 128 10.66 -2.05 -4.96
CA ASP A 128 11.79 -1.38 -5.63
C ASP A 128 11.43 -1.05 -7.08
N GLY A 129 10.80 -1.99 -7.80
CA GLY A 129 10.28 -1.81 -9.15
C GLY A 129 9.31 -0.63 -9.25
N LEU A 130 8.29 -0.57 -8.38
CA LEU A 130 7.38 0.57 -8.29
C LEU A 130 8.15 1.87 -8.02
N CYS A 131 9.12 1.83 -7.10
CA CYS A 131 9.92 3.00 -6.78
C CYS A 131 10.73 3.55 -7.96
N THR A 132 11.18 2.68 -8.87
CA THR A 132 11.88 3.12 -10.10
C THR A 132 10.98 3.93 -11.04
N GLY A 133 9.66 3.76 -10.93
CA GLY A 133 8.68 4.49 -11.72
C GLY A 133 8.47 5.94 -11.28
N TYR A 134 8.93 6.33 -10.08
CA TYR A 134 8.93 7.73 -9.64
C TYR A 134 10.14 8.47 -10.16
N GLY A 135 9.90 9.41 -11.07
CA GLY A 135 10.93 10.30 -11.60
C GLY A 135 10.92 11.67 -10.96
N ARG A 136 11.90 12.49 -11.36
CA ARG A 136 11.99 13.91 -10.97
C ARG A 136 10.74 14.73 -11.35
N ASN A 137 10.00 14.30 -12.37
CA ASN A 137 8.81 14.97 -12.90
C ASN A 137 7.49 14.31 -12.44
N GLY A 138 7.55 13.44 -11.43
CA GLY A 138 6.44 12.61 -10.99
C GLY A 138 6.53 11.18 -11.52
N ALA A 139 5.49 10.40 -11.25
CA ALA A 139 5.40 9.02 -11.67
C ALA A 139 5.25 8.85 -13.20
N THR A 140 5.84 7.78 -13.74
CA THR A 140 5.76 7.44 -15.17
C THR A 140 4.34 7.15 -15.67
N TRP A 141 3.47 6.66 -14.79
CA TRP A 141 2.05 6.39 -15.04
C TRP A 141 1.13 7.60 -14.83
N ARG A 142 1.68 8.78 -14.52
CA ARG A 142 0.87 9.97 -14.23
C ARG A 142 -0.02 10.34 -15.42
N GLY A 143 -1.33 10.45 -15.16
CA GLY A 143 -2.33 10.80 -16.18
C GLY A 143 -2.78 9.64 -17.08
N SER A 144 -2.24 8.44 -16.87
CA SER A 144 -2.57 7.23 -17.65
C SER A 144 -3.42 6.25 -16.85
N HIS A 145 -4.47 6.75 -16.20
CA HIS A 145 -5.44 5.91 -15.49
C HIS A 145 -6.61 5.55 -16.41
N GLU A 146 -7.17 4.35 -16.22
CA GLU A 146 -8.38 3.91 -16.92
C GLU A 146 -9.61 4.65 -16.40
N HIS A 147 -9.59 4.95 -15.10
CA HIS A 147 -10.65 5.66 -14.43
C HIS A 147 -10.09 6.48 -13.27
N ARG A 148 -10.77 7.57 -12.94
CA ARG A 148 -10.52 8.35 -11.75
C ARG A 148 -11.83 8.79 -11.14
N ASP A 149 -11.97 8.57 -9.84
CA ASP A 149 -13.09 9.03 -9.03
C ASP A 149 -12.60 9.58 -7.69
N ASN A 150 -13.55 9.96 -6.83
CA ASN A 150 -13.30 10.41 -5.46
C ASN A 150 -14.15 9.57 -4.48
N CYS A 151 -14.18 8.25 -4.68
CA CYS A 151 -15.00 7.35 -3.85
C CYS A 151 -14.46 7.26 -2.41
N LEU A 152 -13.14 7.32 -2.26
CA LEU A 152 -12.49 7.30 -0.95
C LEU A 152 -12.57 8.65 -0.25
N LYS A 153 -12.76 8.60 1.06
CA LYS A 153 -12.76 9.78 1.94
C LYS A 153 -11.88 9.51 3.14
N VAL A 154 -11.24 10.56 3.64
CA VAL A 154 -10.48 10.53 4.89
C VAL A 154 -11.12 11.44 5.93
N SER A 155 -11.11 10.99 7.19
CA SER A 155 -11.61 11.73 8.34
C SER A 155 -10.54 11.79 9.45
N GLY A 156 -10.68 12.74 10.37
CA GLY A 156 -9.76 12.93 11.49
C GLY A 156 -8.63 13.93 11.22
N LEU A 157 -8.59 14.52 10.02
CA LEU A 157 -7.58 15.49 9.60
C LEU A 157 -8.15 16.88 9.31
N ASP A 158 -9.47 17.07 9.43
CA ASP A 158 -10.16 18.27 8.95
C ASP A 158 -9.63 19.58 9.55
N GLU A 159 -9.33 19.56 10.85
CA GLU A 159 -8.80 20.73 11.56
C GLU A 159 -7.36 21.05 11.14
N LEU A 160 -6.48 20.02 11.07
CA LEU A 160 -5.09 20.21 10.67
C LEU A 160 -4.97 20.65 9.21
N TYR A 161 -5.72 20.00 8.33
CA TYR A 161 -5.73 20.26 6.89
C TYR A 161 -6.30 21.64 6.58
N GLY A 162 -7.42 21.99 7.21
CA GLY A 162 -8.01 23.33 7.06
C GLY A 162 -7.13 24.44 7.62
N ALA A 163 -6.50 24.23 8.78
CA ALA A 163 -5.55 25.18 9.33
C ALA A 163 -4.36 25.42 8.39
N TYR A 164 -3.86 24.36 7.73
CA TYR A 164 -2.72 24.45 6.81
C TYR A 164 -3.10 25.26 5.57
N HIS A 165 -4.22 24.93 4.94
CA HIS A 165 -4.69 25.63 3.75
C HIS A 165 -5.09 27.08 4.03
N ALA A 166 -5.53 27.40 5.25
CA ALA A 166 -5.81 28.78 5.63
C ALA A 166 -4.54 29.62 5.88
N VAL A 167 -3.45 29.03 6.40
CA VAL A 167 -2.19 29.76 6.64
C VAL A 167 -1.29 29.83 5.40
N ARG A 168 -1.39 28.85 4.49
CA ARG A 168 -0.56 28.73 3.29
C ARG A 168 -0.46 30.02 2.45
N PRO A 169 -1.56 30.74 2.13
CA PRO A 169 -1.46 31.98 1.36
C PRO A 169 -0.60 33.06 2.05
N HIS A 170 -0.64 33.13 3.38
CA HIS A 170 0.18 34.07 4.16
C HIS A 170 1.65 33.65 4.19
N MET A 171 1.92 32.35 4.29
CA MET A 171 3.28 31.80 4.16
C MET A 171 3.88 32.12 2.79
N ASP A 172 3.12 31.91 1.72
CA ASP A 172 3.58 32.14 0.36
C ASP A 172 3.92 33.61 0.09
N ARG A 173 3.16 34.54 0.69
CA ARG A 173 3.40 35.99 0.63
C ARG A 173 4.46 36.50 1.59
N GLY A 174 4.96 35.68 2.51
CA GLY A 174 5.98 36.10 3.48
C GLY A 174 5.41 36.98 4.61
N GLU A 175 4.15 36.77 4.99
CA GLU A 175 3.43 37.64 5.95
C GLU A 175 3.50 37.17 7.40
N LEU A 176 4.10 36.00 7.67
CA LEU A 176 4.23 35.52 9.05
C LEU A 176 5.43 36.19 9.74
N THR A 177 5.27 36.49 11.02
CA THR A 177 6.23 37.30 11.78
C THR A 177 7.34 36.48 12.41
N GLU A 178 7.09 35.20 12.70
CA GLU A 178 8.03 34.31 13.40
C GLU A 178 8.49 33.18 12.47
N LEU A 179 9.79 32.82 12.54
CA LEU A 179 10.37 31.78 11.68
C LEU A 179 9.73 30.39 11.91
N ALA A 180 9.45 30.04 13.17
CA ALA A 180 8.79 28.77 13.50
C ALA A 180 7.37 28.65 12.93
N ASP A 181 6.70 29.77 12.66
CA ASP A 181 5.36 29.78 12.10
C ASP A 181 5.38 29.40 10.60
N TYR A 182 6.56 29.39 9.95
CA TYR A 182 6.74 28.80 8.62
C TYR A 182 7.08 27.30 8.66
N ASP A 183 7.73 26.84 9.72
CA ASP A 183 8.15 25.44 9.84
C ASP A 183 7.00 24.54 10.26
N ALA A 184 6.25 24.95 11.27
CA ALA A 184 5.19 24.12 11.84
C ALA A 184 4.15 23.71 10.78
N PRO A 185 3.60 24.61 9.93
CA PRO A 185 2.62 24.21 8.92
C PRO A 185 3.18 23.26 7.85
N ARG A 186 4.45 23.43 7.45
CA ARG A 186 5.11 22.53 6.49
C ARG A 186 5.25 21.12 7.06
N LEU A 187 5.79 21.02 8.27
CA LEU A 187 5.98 19.74 8.95
C LEU A 187 4.64 19.04 9.21
N THR A 188 3.60 19.77 9.57
CA THR A 188 2.26 19.18 9.73
C THR A 188 1.60 18.77 8.43
N ALA A 189 1.88 19.45 7.31
CA ALA A 189 1.42 18.98 6.01
C ALA A 189 2.13 17.68 5.60
N MET A 190 3.44 17.56 5.87
CA MET A 190 4.16 16.28 5.75
C MET A 190 3.52 15.21 6.63
N ARG A 191 3.22 15.54 7.89
CA ARG A 191 2.57 14.64 8.84
C ARG A 191 1.22 14.16 8.32
N CYS A 192 0.40 15.07 7.78
CA CYS A 192 -0.91 14.77 7.18
C CYS A 192 -0.78 13.70 6.09
N ALA A 193 0.17 13.87 5.16
CA ALA A 193 0.41 12.90 4.09
C ALA A 193 0.85 11.52 4.63
N VAL A 194 1.73 11.48 5.64
CA VAL A 194 2.14 10.21 6.28
C VAL A 194 0.95 9.53 6.98
N LEU A 195 0.11 10.28 7.68
CA LEU A 195 -1.07 9.75 8.34
C LEU A 195 -2.09 9.18 7.35
N VAL A 196 -2.29 9.84 6.21
CA VAL A 196 -3.13 9.31 5.12
C VAL A 196 -2.54 8.01 4.59
N HIS A 197 -1.23 7.95 4.33
CA HIS A 197 -0.55 6.73 3.88
C HIS A 197 -0.76 5.58 4.88
N MET A 198 -0.57 5.82 6.17
CA MET A 198 -0.81 4.82 7.22
C MET A 198 -2.29 4.40 7.31
N ALA A 199 -3.22 5.34 7.13
CA ALA A 199 -4.65 5.03 7.15
C ALA A 199 -5.08 4.18 5.95
N ILE A 200 -4.48 4.40 4.77
CA ILE A 200 -4.68 3.54 3.58
C ILE A 200 -4.08 2.15 3.84
N ALA A 201 -2.88 2.06 4.42
CA ALA A 201 -2.25 0.78 4.77
C ALA A 201 -3.17 -0.07 5.67
N ARG A 202 -3.71 0.54 6.73
CA ARG A 202 -4.70 -0.13 7.60
C ARG A 202 -5.98 -0.50 6.85
N ALA A 203 -6.47 0.35 5.95
CA ALA A 203 -7.66 0.01 5.16
C ALA A 203 -7.43 -1.20 4.25
N VAL A 204 -6.24 -1.32 3.66
CA VAL A 204 -5.82 -2.52 2.90
C VAL A 204 -5.84 -3.76 3.79
N GLU A 205 -5.27 -3.67 4.99
CA GLU A 205 -5.19 -4.79 5.95
C GLU A 205 -6.57 -5.20 6.49
N ASP A 206 -7.38 -4.24 6.92
CA ASP A 206 -8.64 -4.48 7.63
C ASP A 206 -9.79 -4.89 6.69
N GLN A 207 -9.82 -4.34 5.47
CA GLN A 207 -10.96 -4.49 4.54
C GLN A 207 -10.64 -5.38 3.34
N ASN A 208 -9.39 -5.81 3.21
CA ASN A 208 -8.84 -6.53 2.07
C ASN A 208 -8.98 -5.79 0.73
N LEU A 209 -8.20 -6.23 -0.25
CA LEU A 209 -8.37 -5.88 -1.66
C LEU A 209 -9.18 -6.98 -2.36
N PRO A 210 -9.93 -6.65 -3.43
CA PRO A 210 -10.70 -7.66 -4.17
C PRO A 210 -9.79 -8.74 -4.81
N ARG A 211 -8.51 -8.41 -5.01
CA ARG A 211 -7.43 -9.32 -5.40
C ARG A 211 -6.08 -8.70 -5.02
N PRO A 212 -4.99 -9.48 -4.95
CA PRO A 212 -3.65 -8.92 -4.79
C PRO A 212 -3.32 -7.94 -5.93
N MET A 213 -2.95 -6.72 -5.57
CA MET A 213 -2.61 -5.63 -6.49
C MET A 213 -1.74 -4.58 -5.79
N ALA A 214 -1.13 -3.68 -6.55
CA ALA A 214 -0.39 -2.58 -5.95
C ALA A 214 -1.35 -1.46 -5.50
N VAL A 215 -1.11 -0.90 -4.32
CA VAL A 215 -1.76 0.33 -3.86
C VAL A 215 -0.70 1.38 -3.61
N ILE A 216 -0.91 2.55 -4.16
CA ILE A 216 0.03 3.67 -4.11
C ILE A 216 -0.66 4.84 -3.44
N CYS A 217 0.05 5.54 -2.57
CA CYS A 217 -0.41 6.79 -1.97
C CYS A 217 0.47 7.94 -2.47
N GLY A 218 -0.17 8.99 -2.96
CA GLY A 218 0.50 10.15 -3.55
C GLY A 218 -0.05 11.48 -3.05
N SER A 219 0.43 12.57 -3.64
CA SER A 219 -0.19 13.89 -3.52
C SER A 219 -0.38 14.50 -4.91
N ASN A 220 -1.59 14.94 -5.23
CA ASN A 220 -1.88 15.58 -6.50
C ASN A 220 -2.00 17.10 -6.33
N GLU A 221 -1.01 17.81 -6.86
CA GLU A 221 -0.92 19.28 -6.83
C GLU A 221 -0.89 19.92 -5.44
N ASP A 222 -0.74 19.12 -4.38
CA ASP A 222 -0.59 19.59 -3.01
C ASP A 222 0.74 19.20 -2.39
N TYR A 223 1.24 20.07 -1.51
CA TYR A 223 2.44 19.79 -0.72
C TYR A 223 2.11 18.71 0.33
N PRO A 224 3.00 17.73 0.58
CA PRO A 224 4.45 17.70 0.33
C PRO A 224 4.91 17.06 -0.99
N TYR A 225 3.99 16.61 -1.86
CA TYR A 225 4.33 15.81 -3.05
C TYR A 225 5.03 14.49 -2.70
N PHE A 226 4.58 13.82 -1.65
CA PHE A 226 5.02 12.45 -1.35
C PHE A 226 4.32 11.48 -2.29
N ASP A 227 5.11 10.60 -2.90
CA ASP A 227 4.61 9.47 -3.65
C ASP A 227 5.33 8.18 -3.19
N ALA A 228 4.55 7.20 -2.73
CA ALA A 228 5.08 5.94 -2.24
C ALA A 228 4.08 4.77 -2.38
N PRO A 229 4.56 3.55 -2.65
CA PRO A 229 3.73 2.36 -2.58
C PRO A 229 3.31 2.11 -1.13
N VAL A 230 2.02 1.89 -0.91
CA VAL A 230 1.48 1.42 0.38
C VAL A 230 1.70 -0.08 0.48
N THR A 231 1.24 -0.82 -0.52
CA THR A 231 1.43 -2.27 -0.65
C THR A 231 1.72 -2.64 -2.10
N THR A 232 2.38 -3.77 -2.31
CA THR A 232 2.58 -4.37 -3.63
C THR A 232 1.69 -5.59 -3.81
N ARG A 233 1.58 -6.07 -5.05
CA ARG A 233 0.92 -7.35 -5.30
C ARG A 233 1.58 -8.48 -4.49
N ALA A 234 2.92 -8.52 -4.47
CA ALA A 234 3.67 -9.55 -3.77
C ALA A 234 3.45 -9.46 -2.25
N ASP A 235 3.45 -8.25 -1.68
CA ASP A 235 3.17 -8.00 -0.25
C ASP A 235 1.77 -8.56 0.11
N CYS A 236 0.77 -8.34 -0.76
CA CYS A 236 -0.58 -8.86 -0.57
C CYS A 236 -0.66 -10.39 -0.68
N GLU A 237 0.05 -10.99 -1.64
CA GLU A 237 0.11 -12.44 -1.81
C GLU A 237 0.76 -13.10 -0.58
N GLU A 238 1.86 -12.54 -0.07
CA GLU A 238 2.53 -13.01 1.14
C GLU A 238 1.63 -12.90 2.38
N ALA A 239 0.92 -11.78 2.55
CA ALA A 239 -0.03 -11.61 3.64
C ALA A 239 -1.18 -12.63 3.59
N ASN A 240 -1.72 -12.90 2.40
CA ASN A 240 -2.77 -13.89 2.21
C ASN A 240 -2.28 -15.32 2.50
N ASP A 241 -1.05 -15.66 2.06
CA ASP A 241 -0.45 -16.96 2.33
C ASP A 241 -0.20 -17.15 3.84
N ALA A 242 0.29 -16.12 4.53
CA ALA A 242 0.47 -16.13 5.99
C ALA A 242 -0.86 -16.31 6.75
N GLN A 243 -1.94 -15.64 6.32
CA GLN A 243 -3.28 -15.82 6.89
C GLN A 243 -3.82 -17.24 6.65
N ALA A 244 -3.57 -17.81 5.47
CA ALA A 244 -3.95 -19.19 5.14
C ALA A 244 -3.22 -20.22 6.02
N GLU A 245 -1.93 -20.01 6.28
CA GLU A 245 -1.14 -20.87 7.18
C GLU A 245 -1.58 -20.75 8.65
N ALA A 246 -2.02 -19.55 9.08
CA ALA A 246 -2.53 -19.32 10.43
C ALA A 246 -3.89 -20.00 10.70
N GLY A 247 -4.55 -20.55 9.66
CA GLY A 247 -5.83 -21.23 9.79
C GLY A 247 -7.03 -20.27 10.00
N ASP A 248 -6.82 -18.98 9.76
CA ASP A 248 -7.84 -17.92 9.92
C ASP A 248 -8.58 -17.63 8.59
N THR A 249 -8.67 -18.63 7.71
CA THR A 249 -9.31 -18.45 6.41
C THR A 249 -10.81 -18.66 6.52
N ASP A 250 -11.55 -17.56 6.40
CA ASP A 250 -12.99 -17.58 6.15
C ASP A 250 -13.24 -18.28 4.79
N GLU A 251 -13.96 -19.40 4.78
CA GLU A 251 -14.20 -20.25 3.60
C GLU A 251 -14.81 -19.46 2.40
N ALA A 252 -15.36 -18.27 2.66
CA ALA A 252 -15.94 -17.36 1.67
C ALA A 252 -14.93 -16.84 0.62
N LEU A 253 -13.66 -16.62 0.98
CA LEU A 253 -12.63 -16.05 0.09
C LEU A 253 -12.26 -16.97 -1.09
N PHE A 254 -12.47 -18.28 -0.96
CA PHE A 254 -12.16 -19.25 -2.02
C PHE A 254 -13.20 -19.29 -3.15
N THR A 255 -14.36 -18.67 -2.96
CA THR A 255 -15.41 -18.64 -3.99
C THR A 255 -15.05 -17.72 -5.17
N SER A 256 -14.20 -16.69 -4.95
CA SER A 256 -13.86 -15.70 -5.98
C SER A 256 -12.92 -16.19 -7.09
N LEU A 257 -12.07 -17.19 -6.83
CA LEU A 257 -11.18 -17.75 -7.87
C LEU A 257 -11.91 -18.69 -8.85
N ALA A 258 -13.07 -19.24 -8.45
CA ALA A 258 -13.91 -20.07 -9.32
C ALA A 258 -14.92 -19.24 -10.14
N THR A 259 -15.06 -17.93 -9.86
CA THR A 259 -16.02 -17.03 -10.51
C THR A 259 -15.35 -15.95 -11.36
N LEU A 260 -14.17 -16.23 -11.93
CA LEU A 260 -13.66 -15.40 -13.03
C LEU A 260 -14.63 -15.47 -14.22
N ALA A 261 -15.38 -14.37 -14.39
CA ALA A 261 -16.33 -13.99 -15.44
C ALA A 261 -17.67 -14.77 -15.50
N PRO A 262 -18.84 -14.10 -15.37
CA PRO A 262 -20.04 -14.58 -16.03
C PRO A 262 -19.80 -14.50 -17.55
N VAL A 263 -19.74 -15.66 -18.19
CA VAL A 263 -19.84 -15.80 -19.65
C VAL A 263 -21.07 -15.01 -20.10
N ARG A 264 -20.86 -13.88 -20.77
CA ARG A 264 -21.96 -13.18 -21.46
C ARG A 264 -22.53 -14.17 -22.50
N PRO A 265 -23.84 -14.46 -22.49
CA PRO A 265 -24.43 -15.41 -23.42
C PRO A 265 -24.62 -14.72 -24.76
N ASN A 266 -23.54 -14.57 -25.54
CA ASN A 266 -23.60 -14.20 -26.95
C ASN A 266 -22.25 -14.47 -27.65
N ALA A 267 -22.00 -15.75 -27.94
CA ALA A 267 -21.37 -16.23 -29.17
C ALA A 267 -21.28 -17.75 -29.08
N THR A 268 -21.62 -18.42 -30.18
CA THR A 268 -21.59 -19.86 -30.42
C THR A 268 -20.22 -20.49 -30.19
N TYR A 269 -19.88 -20.79 -28.93
CA TYR A 269 -18.78 -21.66 -28.57
C TYR A 269 -19.30 -22.74 -27.62
N GLN A 270 -19.58 -23.94 -28.15
CA GLN A 270 -19.88 -25.11 -27.36
C GLN A 270 -18.58 -25.70 -26.85
N PHE A 271 -18.28 -25.47 -25.57
CA PHE A 271 -17.24 -26.22 -24.86
C PHE A 271 -17.77 -27.63 -24.61
N GLN A 272 -17.21 -28.64 -25.29
CA GLN A 272 -17.47 -30.04 -24.95
C GLN A 272 -16.62 -30.39 -23.73
N VAL A 273 -17.28 -30.60 -22.59
CA VAL A 273 -16.66 -31.07 -21.34
C VAL A 273 -16.36 -32.56 -21.49
N GLU A 274 -15.23 -32.87 -22.08
CA GLU A 274 -14.56 -34.17 -21.91
C GLU A 274 -13.06 -33.91 -21.73
N THR A 275 -12.67 -33.59 -20.50
CA THR A 275 -11.41 -34.03 -19.85
C THR A 275 -11.35 -33.44 -18.44
N GLU A 276 -11.02 -34.31 -17.48
CA GLU A 276 -10.91 -34.05 -16.06
C GLU A 276 -10.13 -32.75 -15.77
N HIS A 277 -10.82 -31.73 -15.27
CA HIS A 277 -10.19 -30.54 -14.70
C HIS A 277 -9.55 -30.90 -13.37
N VAL A 278 -8.26 -31.24 -13.42
CA VAL A 278 -7.42 -31.42 -12.23
C VAL A 278 -6.97 -30.02 -11.79
N SER A 279 -7.58 -29.49 -10.73
CA SER A 279 -7.22 -28.17 -10.19
C SER A 279 -5.77 -28.17 -9.70
N GLY A 280 -5.09 -27.02 -9.77
CA GLY A 280 -3.73 -26.87 -9.23
C GLY A 280 -3.60 -27.27 -7.75
N ARG A 281 -4.70 -27.23 -6.98
CA ARG A 281 -4.81 -27.73 -5.61
C ARG A 281 -4.75 -29.26 -5.53
N SER A 282 -5.39 -29.96 -6.46
CA SER A 282 -5.31 -31.43 -6.56
C SER A 282 -3.94 -31.92 -7.04
N LEU A 283 -3.25 -31.15 -7.90
CA LEU A 283 -1.85 -31.44 -8.25
C LEU A 283 -0.92 -31.22 -7.05
N ARG A 284 -1.04 -30.11 -6.32
CA ARG A 284 -0.19 -29.84 -5.14
C ARG A 284 -0.42 -30.86 -4.02
N HIS A 285 -1.67 -31.22 -3.71
CA HIS A 285 -1.94 -32.28 -2.73
C HIS A 285 -1.45 -33.65 -3.19
N ARG A 286 -1.53 -33.95 -4.49
CA ARG A 286 -0.98 -35.19 -5.04
C ARG A 286 0.54 -35.22 -4.95
N PHE A 287 1.24 -34.13 -5.29
CA PHE A 287 2.69 -34.06 -5.16
C PHE A 287 3.15 -34.13 -3.71
N VAL A 288 2.53 -33.37 -2.79
CA VAL A 288 2.88 -33.44 -1.37
C VAL A 288 2.66 -34.83 -0.80
N ARG A 289 1.61 -35.53 -1.25
CA ARG A 289 1.33 -36.91 -0.84
C ARG A 289 2.28 -37.94 -1.46
N GLU A 290 2.59 -37.82 -2.75
CA GLU A 290 3.56 -38.70 -3.43
C GLU A 290 4.97 -38.51 -2.84
N PHE A 291 5.39 -37.27 -2.52
CA PHE A 291 6.68 -37.02 -1.85
C PHE A 291 6.72 -37.52 -0.39
N ALA A 292 5.59 -37.50 0.33
CA ALA A 292 5.51 -38.05 1.68
C ALA A 292 5.51 -39.59 1.67
N GLU A 293 4.79 -40.22 0.74
CA GLU A 293 4.77 -41.68 0.56
C GLU A 293 6.13 -42.21 0.05
N ASP A 294 6.84 -41.47 -0.82
CA ASP A 294 8.19 -41.82 -1.26
C ASP A 294 9.23 -41.67 -0.14
N ALA A 295 9.11 -40.66 0.73
CA ALA A 295 9.97 -40.49 1.90
C ALA A 295 9.78 -41.60 2.94
N GLU A 296 8.54 -42.02 3.21
CA GLU A 296 8.25 -43.16 4.09
C GLU A 296 8.70 -44.50 3.48
N SER A 297 8.66 -44.64 2.14
CA SER A 297 9.16 -45.84 1.46
C SER A 297 10.69 -45.94 1.45
N MET A 298 11.41 -44.82 1.37
CA MET A 298 12.88 -44.80 1.43
C MET A 298 13.42 -45.06 2.84
N ASP A 299 12.75 -44.56 3.89
CA ASP A 299 13.13 -44.88 5.27
C ASP A 299 12.89 -46.36 5.61
N GLY A 300 11.88 -47.00 5.02
CA GLY A 300 11.65 -48.44 5.15
C GLY A 300 12.70 -49.32 4.43
N VAL A 301 13.22 -48.87 3.29
CA VAL A 301 14.26 -49.61 2.53
C VAL A 301 15.64 -49.44 3.16
N ILE A 302 15.97 -48.26 3.69
CA ILE A 302 17.24 -48.02 4.40
C ILE A 302 17.28 -48.80 5.73
N ALA A 303 16.17 -48.87 6.46
CA ALA A 303 16.07 -49.65 7.69
C ALA A 303 16.14 -51.19 7.47
N ALA A 304 15.72 -51.69 6.30
CA ALA A 304 15.79 -53.11 5.97
C ALA A 304 17.18 -53.57 5.48
N GLU A 305 17.95 -52.70 4.81
CA GLU A 305 19.32 -53.05 4.37
C GLU A 305 20.38 -52.94 5.48
N GLU A 306 20.16 -52.15 6.54
CA GLU A 306 21.08 -52.07 7.68
C GLU A 306 21.03 -53.28 8.64
N GLN A 307 19.96 -54.09 8.59
CA GLN A 307 19.83 -55.29 9.45
C GLN A 307 20.44 -56.57 8.84
N ALA A 308 20.97 -56.53 7.61
CA ALA A 308 21.49 -57.72 6.92
C ALA A 308 23.04 -57.79 6.80
N LYS A 309 23.79 -56.94 7.52
CA LYS A 309 25.26 -57.02 7.56
C LYS A 309 25.74 -57.61 8.89
N PRO A 310 26.33 -58.83 8.91
CA PRO A 310 26.88 -59.38 10.15
C PRO A 310 28.02 -58.49 10.65
N SER A 311 27.98 -58.12 11.94
CA SER A 311 28.96 -57.21 12.53
C SER A 311 30.38 -57.79 12.42
N LEU A 312 31.36 -56.91 12.22
CA LEU A 312 32.78 -57.26 12.17
C LEU A 312 33.31 -57.92 13.45
N LEU A 313 32.59 -57.78 14.57
CA LEU A 313 32.90 -58.42 15.85
C LEU A 313 32.53 -59.91 15.89
N ASP A 314 31.48 -60.35 15.18
CA ASP A 314 31.10 -61.76 15.09
C ASP A 314 32.09 -62.61 14.27
N ARG A 315 32.88 -61.97 13.41
CA ARG A 315 33.91 -62.65 12.60
C ARG A 315 35.26 -62.84 13.33
N LEU A 316 35.45 -62.21 14.49
CA LEU A 316 36.71 -62.29 15.26
C LEU A 316 36.68 -63.29 16.42
N LEU A 317 35.51 -63.85 16.78
CA LEU A 317 35.36 -64.82 17.87
C LEU A 317 35.14 -66.27 17.40
N ARG A 318 35.24 -66.53 16.08
CA ARG A 318 35.32 -67.88 15.51
C ARG A 318 36.66 -68.09 14.80
N ARG A 319 37.75 -68.11 15.56
CA ARG A 319 39.00 -68.78 15.21
C ARG A 319 39.76 -69.15 16.47
#